data_AF-A0A511RJE2-F1
#
_entry.id   AF-A0A511RJE2-F1
#
_cell.length_a   1.000
_cell.length_b   1.000
_cell.length_c   1.000
_cell.angle_alpha   90.00
_cell.angle_beta   90.00
_cell.angle_gamma   90.00
#
_symmetry.space_group_name_H-M   'P 1'
#
loop_
_entity.id
_entity.type
_entity.pdbx_description
1 polymer ?
#
loop_
_entity_poly.entity_id
_entity_poly.type
_entity_poly.pdbx_seq_one_letter_code
_entity_poly.pdbx_strand_id
1 'polypeptide(L)'
;MIGRPSSPRPEIDVLAYHPRENVLLVIEVKSYLDSPGVALKHIDAEFVRGEGYRLFKDEKYRRILFRRLKSDLVDEGAINGTVSLVPGMVVGKIKGDEEPLERFFAQRGWFFWGPSRLVEKLARTADMGYTDNPFVYAAKLLIRNGFRPNR
;
A
#
# COMPACT_ATOMS: atom_id res chain seq x y z
N MET A 1 11.00 -17.07 14.03
CA MET A 1 11.92 -16.03 13.50
C MET A 1 12.73 -16.64 12.35
N ILE A 2 12.83 -15.98 11.19
CA ILE A 2 13.73 -16.44 10.12
C ILE A 2 15.16 -16.15 10.61
N GLY A 3 15.95 -17.19 10.86
CA GLY A 3 17.31 -17.11 11.44
C GLY A 3 18.31 -16.38 10.55
N ARG A 4 18.18 -15.06 10.45
CA ARG A 4 19.13 -14.16 9.79
C ARG A 4 19.33 -12.92 10.66
N PRO A 5 20.56 -12.67 11.14
CA PRO A 5 20.86 -11.58 12.08
C PRO A 5 20.63 -10.16 11.54
N SER A 6 20.37 -10.01 10.23
CA SER A 6 20.01 -8.73 9.60
C SER A 6 18.87 -8.89 8.59
N SER A 7 17.79 -9.61 8.95
CA SER A 7 16.57 -9.51 8.14
C SER A 7 15.99 -8.10 8.31
N PRO A 8 15.93 -7.30 7.23
CA PRO A 8 15.31 -5.98 7.30
C PRO A 8 13.84 -6.13 7.68
N ARG A 9 13.35 -5.21 8.52
CA ARG A 9 11.96 -5.19 8.99
C ARG A 9 11.01 -5.22 7.78
N PRO A 10 9.93 -6.01 7.83
CA PRO A 10 8.89 -5.91 6.81
C PRO A 10 8.35 -4.50 6.72
N GLU A 11 8.35 -3.96 5.51
CA GLU A 11 7.73 -2.68 5.17
C GLU A 11 6.24 -2.95 4.95
N ILE A 12 5.49 -3.03 6.05
CA ILE A 12 4.02 -3.04 6.06
C ILE A 12 3.60 -1.79 6.81
N ASP A 13 2.94 -0.87 6.11
CA ASP A 13 2.52 0.40 6.70
C ASP A 13 1.08 0.33 7.19
N VAL A 14 0.21 -0.39 6.45
CA VAL A 14 -1.22 -0.51 6.77
C VAL A 14 -1.70 -1.94 6.55
N LEU A 15 -2.52 -2.42 7.49
CA LEU A 15 -3.35 -3.61 7.31
C LEU A 15 -4.81 -3.17 7.20
N ALA A 16 -5.51 -3.61 6.16
CA ALA A 16 -6.93 -3.31 5.99
C ALA A 16 -7.73 -4.60 5.81
N TYR A 17 -8.48 -4.97 6.84
CA TYR A 17 -9.32 -6.16 6.82
C TYR A 17 -10.71 -5.85 6.27
N HIS A 18 -11.16 -6.64 5.31
CA HIS A 18 -12.50 -6.58 4.73
C HIS A 18 -13.27 -7.88 5.04
N PRO A 19 -14.02 -7.95 6.16
CA PRO A 19 -14.61 -9.20 6.64
C PRO A 19 -15.57 -9.86 5.64
N ARG A 20 -16.39 -9.05 4.95
CA ARG A 20 -17.37 -9.55 3.98
C ARG A 20 -16.74 -10.27 2.79
N GLU A 21 -15.58 -9.80 2.33
CA GLU A 21 -14.85 -10.41 1.21
C GLU A 21 -13.82 -11.43 1.72
N ASN A 22 -13.66 -11.54 3.05
CA ASN A 22 -12.66 -12.37 3.71
C ASN A 22 -11.24 -12.11 3.17
N VAL A 23 -10.89 -10.83 2.99
CA VAL A 23 -9.59 -10.38 2.47
C VAL A 23 -8.92 -9.46 3.48
N LEU A 24 -7.62 -9.69 3.70
CA LEU A 24 -6.73 -8.77 4.41
C LEU A 24 -5.76 -8.14 3.41
N LEU A 25 -5.86 -6.83 3.20
CA LEU A 25 -4.89 -6.09 2.42
C LEU A 25 -3.65 -5.82 3.28
N VAL A 26 -2.47 -6.15 2.73
CA VAL A 26 -1.17 -5.87 3.33
C VAL A 26 -0.52 -4.77 2.51
N ILE A 27 -0.58 -3.53 3.01
CA ILE A 27 -0.35 -2.33 2.21
C ILE A 27 0.98 -1.67 2.56
N GLU A 28 1.76 -1.37 1.53
CA GLU A 28 2.94 -0.52 1.57
C GLU A 28 2.57 0.88 1.03
N VAL A 29 2.88 1.94 1.78
CA VAL A 29 2.54 3.33 1.47
C VAL A 29 3.80 4.09 1.11
N LYS A 30 3.83 4.72 -0.07
CA LYS A 30 4.97 5.51 -0.53
C LYS A 30 4.53 6.92 -0.89
N SER A 31 4.86 7.88 -0.03
CA SER A 31 4.71 9.32 -0.26
C SER A 31 6.08 9.98 -0.31
N TYR A 32 6.66 10.09 -1.50
CA TYR A 32 7.96 10.73 -1.62
C TYR A 32 7.79 12.17 -2.10
N LEU A 33 7.77 13.11 -1.16
CA LEU A 33 7.74 14.54 -1.46
C LEU A 33 8.97 14.94 -2.31
N ASP A 34 10.16 14.41 -2.00
CA ASP A 34 11.42 14.77 -2.67
C ASP A 34 12.01 13.67 -3.59
N SER A 35 11.28 12.57 -3.86
CA SER A 35 11.81 11.53 -4.77
C SER A 35 11.23 11.65 -6.18
N PRO A 36 11.84 10.95 -7.16
CA PRO A 36 11.29 10.82 -8.50
C PRO A 36 9.94 10.10 -8.58
N GLY A 37 9.48 9.46 -7.49
CA GLY A 37 8.26 8.66 -7.45
C GLY A 37 8.48 7.17 -7.72
N VAL A 38 7.42 6.39 -7.56
CA VAL A 38 7.41 4.94 -7.82
C VAL A 38 7.42 4.69 -9.33
N ALA A 39 8.33 3.83 -9.80
CA ALA A 39 8.39 3.43 -11.20
C ALA A 39 8.05 1.94 -11.33
N LEU A 40 7.37 1.54 -12.41
CA LEU A 40 7.05 0.13 -12.67
C LEU A 40 8.28 -0.79 -12.61
N LYS A 41 9.42 -0.33 -13.15
CA LYS A 41 10.69 -1.09 -13.09
C LYS A 41 11.18 -1.41 -11.68
N HIS A 42 10.76 -0.67 -10.65
CA HIS A 42 11.10 -0.96 -9.26
C HIS A 42 10.23 -2.07 -8.64
N ILE A 43 9.20 -2.52 -9.37
CA ILE A 43 8.22 -3.54 -8.95
C ILE A 43 8.31 -4.78 -9.88
N ASP A 44 8.46 -4.56 -11.18
CA ASP A 44 8.43 -5.62 -12.21
C ASP A 44 9.82 -6.23 -12.51
N ALA A 45 10.91 -5.60 -12.07
CA ALA A 45 12.24 -6.20 -12.21
C ALA A 45 12.43 -7.39 -11.27
N GLU A 46 13.33 -8.30 -11.63
CA GLU A 46 13.81 -9.32 -10.69
C GLU A 46 14.37 -8.69 -9.41
N PHE A 47 14.20 -9.39 -8.29
CA PHE A 47 14.71 -8.92 -7.01
C PHE A 47 16.25 -8.94 -6.98
N VAL A 48 16.85 -7.75 -7.07
CA VAL A 48 18.26 -7.52 -6.74
C VAL A 48 18.35 -7.06 -5.29
N ARG A 49 19.24 -7.66 -4.50
CA ARG A 49 19.38 -7.36 -3.07
C ARG A 49 19.72 -5.87 -2.88
N GLY A 50 18.85 -5.16 -2.17
CA GLY A 50 19.01 -3.72 -1.91
C GLY A 50 18.22 -2.81 -2.83
N GLU A 51 17.52 -3.36 -3.85
CA GLU A 51 16.78 -2.56 -4.83
C GLU A 51 15.31 -2.98 -4.99
N GLY A 52 14.42 -1.99 -4.86
CA GLY A 52 12.99 -2.11 -5.12
C GLY A 52 12.17 -2.67 -3.96
N TYR A 53 10.89 -2.90 -4.21
CA TYR A 53 9.90 -3.20 -3.18
C TYR A 53 9.81 -4.71 -2.92
N ARG A 54 10.44 -5.17 -1.84
CA ARG A 54 10.56 -6.61 -1.49
C ARG A 54 9.21 -7.33 -1.45
N LEU A 55 8.16 -6.67 -0.94
CA LEU A 55 6.83 -7.26 -0.85
C LEU A 55 6.32 -7.74 -2.21
N PHE A 56 6.69 -7.05 -3.30
CA PHE A 56 6.22 -7.35 -4.65
C PHE A 56 7.22 -8.19 -5.44
N LYS A 57 8.52 -7.91 -5.29
CA LYS A 57 9.59 -8.58 -6.06
C LYS A 57 10.01 -9.95 -5.53
N ASP A 58 9.94 -10.20 -4.23
CA ASP A 58 10.41 -11.46 -3.61
C ASP A 58 9.21 -12.30 -3.15
N GLU A 59 8.78 -13.24 -4.00
CA GLU A 59 7.66 -14.14 -3.69
C GLU A 59 7.94 -15.02 -2.47
N LYS A 60 9.18 -15.49 -2.29
CA LYS A 60 9.55 -16.33 -1.15
C LYS A 60 9.43 -15.54 0.15
N TYR A 61 9.94 -14.31 0.14
CA TYR A 61 9.77 -13.38 1.25
C TYR A 61 8.30 -13.10 1.54
N ARG A 62 7.52 -12.70 0.52
CA ARG A 62 6.08 -12.42 0.65
C ARG A 62 5.33 -13.62 1.24
N ARG A 63 5.60 -14.84 0.76
CA ARG A 63 4.96 -16.07 1.27
C ARG A 63 5.28 -16.32 2.73
N ILE A 64 6.55 -16.18 3.13
CA ILE A 64 6.94 -16.41 4.53
C ILE A 64 6.34 -15.34 5.44
N LEU A 65 6.38 -14.08 5.01
CA LEU A 65 5.80 -12.93 5.70
C LEU A 65 4.28 -13.13 5.90
N PHE A 66 3.55 -13.42 4.83
CA PHE A 66 2.09 -13.60 4.87
C PHE A 66 1.69 -14.78 5.74
N ARG A 67 2.40 -15.91 5.64
CA ARG A 67 2.15 -17.06 6.51
C ARG A 67 2.33 -16.70 7.98
N ARG A 68 3.41 -15.98 8.31
CA ARG A 68 3.68 -15.60 9.70
C ARG A 68 2.68 -14.58 10.23
N LEU A 69 2.44 -13.52 9.46
CA LEU A 69 1.45 -12.49 9.77
C LEU A 69 0.06 -13.08 9.98
N LYS A 70 -0.36 -13.99 9.09
CA LYS A 70 -1.66 -14.66 9.22
C LYS A 70 -1.75 -15.50 10.50
N SER A 71 -0.70 -16.26 10.83
CA SER A 71 -0.65 -17.03 12.08
C SER A 71 -0.81 -16.10 13.28
N ASP A 72 0.01 -15.05 13.36
CA ASP A 72 0.03 -14.14 14.50
C ASP A 72 -1.36 -13.44 14.68
N LEU A 73 -1.98 -12.97 13.58
CA LEU A 73 -3.30 -12.33 13.63
C LEU A 73 -4.46 -13.29 13.94
N VAL A 74 -4.35 -14.57 13.57
CA VAL A 74 -5.33 -15.60 13.94
C VAL A 74 -5.20 -15.94 15.42
N ASP A 75 -3.97 -16.07 15.91
CA ASP A 75 -3.68 -16.35 17.33
C ASP A 75 -4.18 -15.20 18.23
N GLU A 76 -4.12 -13.96 17.75
CA GLU A 76 -4.69 -12.77 18.39
C GLU A 76 -6.22 -12.63 18.21
N GLY A 77 -6.86 -13.47 17.38
CA GLY A 77 -8.29 -13.40 17.09
C GLY A 77 -8.72 -12.21 16.21
N ALA A 78 -7.77 -11.50 15.59
CA ALA A 78 -8.03 -10.32 14.77
C ALA A 78 -8.63 -10.67 13.39
N ILE A 79 -8.32 -11.86 12.87
CA ILE A 79 -8.83 -12.40 11.61
C ILE A 79 -9.18 -13.89 11.78
N ASN A 80 -9.93 -14.44 10.82
CA ASN A 80 -10.15 -15.88 10.76
C ASN A 80 -9.05 -16.59 9.93
N GLY A 81 -8.87 -17.90 10.16
CA GLY A 81 -7.87 -18.73 9.49
C GLY A 81 -8.07 -18.92 7.98
N THR A 82 -9.22 -18.55 7.42
CA THR A 82 -9.51 -18.69 5.98
C THR A 82 -9.25 -17.42 5.20
N VAL A 83 -8.92 -16.30 5.86
CA VAL A 83 -8.72 -15.00 5.19
C VAL A 83 -7.63 -15.07 4.12
N SER A 84 -7.87 -14.41 2.99
CA SER A 84 -6.91 -14.26 1.89
C SER A 84 -6.08 -13.00 2.08
N LEU A 85 -4.75 -13.11 2.07
CA LEU A 85 -3.87 -11.93 2.16
C LEU A 85 -3.51 -11.46 0.76
N VAL A 86 -3.75 -10.18 0.49
CA VAL A 86 -3.49 -9.56 -0.82
C VAL A 86 -2.48 -8.41 -0.61
N PRO A 87 -1.34 -8.40 -1.33
CA PRO A 87 -0.42 -7.28 -1.23
C PRO A 87 -1.05 -6.05 -1.90
N GLY A 88 -0.75 -4.88 -1.34
CA GLY A 88 -1.25 -3.62 -1.87
C GLY A 88 -0.23 -2.51 -1.82
N MET A 89 -0.32 -1.55 -2.73
CA MET A 89 0.50 -0.34 -2.68
C MET A 89 -0.37 0.91 -2.77
N VAL A 90 -0.07 1.90 -1.95
CA VAL A 90 -0.63 3.25 -2.05
C VAL A 90 0.51 4.22 -2.36
N VAL A 91 0.38 4.96 -3.45
CA VAL A 91 1.46 5.79 -3.99
C VAL A 91 1.01 7.23 -4.14
N GLY A 92 1.71 8.15 -3.47
CA GLY A 92 1.47 9.58 -3.59
C GLY A 92 2.14 10.24 -4.81
N LYS A 93 3.18 9.61 -5.39
CA LYS A 93 3.93 10.13 -6.55
C LYS A 93 4.47 8.99 -7.42
N ILE A 94 4.19 9.04 -8.71
CA ILE A 94 4.61 8.05 -9.71
C ILE A 94 5.64 8.68 -10.66
N LYS A 95 6.66 7.91 -11.03
CA LYS A 95 7.61 8.26 -12.09
C LYS A 95 7.08 7.77 -13.43
N GLY A 96 6.46 8.66 -14.19
CA GLY A 96 5.80 8.34 -15.46
C GLY A 96 4.29 8.17 -15.29
N ASP A 97 3.67 7.37 -16.15
CA ASP A 97 2.21 7.19 -16.16
C ASP A 97 1.73 6.23 -15.06
N GLU A 98 0.54 6.50 -14.53
CA GLU A 98 -0.13 5.69 -13.51
C GLU A 98 -0.73 4.40 -14.11
N GLU A 99 -1.27 4.47 -15.32
CA GLU A 99 -2.01 3.38 -15.98
C GLU A 99 -1.21 2.07 -16.12
N PRO A 100 0.10 2.05 -16.48
CA PRO A 100 0.89 0.82 -16.52
C PRO A 100 1.00 0.13 -15.15
N LEU A 101 1.12 0.91 -14.06
CA LEU A 101 1.15 0.38 -12.70
C LEU A 101 -0.21 -0.19 -12.32
N GLU A 102 -1.29 0.53 -12.59
CA GLU A 102 -2.65 0.04 -12.33
C GLU A 102 -2.91 -1.30 -13.03
N ARG A 103 -2.59 -1.40 -14.33
CA ARG A 103 -2.72 -2.65 -15.09
C ARG A 103 -1.86 -3.77 -14.50
N PHE A 104 -0.61 -3.47 -14.13
CA PHE A 104 0.31 -4.46 -13.57
C PHE A 104 -0.23 -5.08 -12.27
N PHE A 105 -0.76 -4.25 -11.38
CA PHE A 105 -1.34 -4.71 -10.11
C PHE A 105 -2.66 -5.46 -10.35
N ALA A 106 -3.53 -4.94 -11.22
CA ALA A 106 -4.81 -5.57 -11.55
C ALA A 106 -4.63 -6.98 -12.14
N GLN A 107 -3.69 -7.16 -13.06
CA GLN A 107 -3.37 -8.48 -13.66
C GLN A 107 -2.93 -9.53 -12.63
N ARG A 108 -2.39 -9.09 -11.48
CA ARG A 108 -1.92 -9.97 -10.39
C ARG A 108 -2.93 -10.11 -9.25
N GLY A 109 -4.09 -9.47 -9.37
CA GLY A 109 -5.08 -9.40 -8.29
C GLY A 109 -4.57 -8.65 -7.06
N TRP A 110 -3.62 -7.73 -7.24
CA TRP A 110 -3.05 -6.92 -6.17
C TRP A 110 -3.79 -5.59 -6.04
N PHE A 111 -3.77 -5.02 -4.83
CA PHE A 111 -4.42 -3.75 -4.57
C PHE A 111 -3.50 -2.58 -4.95
N PHE A 112 -4.04 -1.56 -5.59
CA PHE A 112 -3.28 -0.36 -5.93
C PHE A 112 -4.14 0.89 -5.85
N TRP A 113 -3.64 1.93 -5.17
CA TRP A 113 -4.10 3.31 -5.33
C TRP A 113 -2.90 4.18 -5.71
N GLY A 114 -2.96 4.80 -6.88
CA GLY A 114 -2.00 5.83 -7.24
C GLY A 114 -2.52 7.25 -6.95
N PRO A 115 -1.79 8.27 -7.43
CA PRO A 115 -2.06 9.67 -7.17
C PRO A 115 -3.49 10.09 -7.53
N SER A 116 -4.00 9.65 -8.68
CA SER A 116 -5.33 10.07 -9.16
C SER A 116 -6.43 9.61 -8.19
N ARG A 117 -6.35 8.35 -7.76
CA ARG A 117 -7.30 7.79 -6.79
C ARG A 117 -7.18 8.43 -5.42
N LEU A 118 -5.97 8.78 -4.98
CA LEU A 118 -5.75 9.50 -3.72
C LEU A 118 -6.40 10.89 -3.74
N VAL A 119 -6.24 11.66 -4.82
CA VAL A 119 -6.88 12.98 -4.95
C VAL A 119 -8.40 12.85 -4.91
N GLU A 120 -8.96 11.89 -5.64
CA GLU A 120 -10.40 11.64 -5.64
C GLU A 120 -10.92 11.32 -4.23
N LYS A 121 -10.21 10.45 -3.48
CA LYS A 121 -10.58 10.09 -2.11
C LYS A 121 -10.43 11.27 -1.15
N LEU A 122 -9.36 12.05 -1.26
CA LEU A 122 -9.14 13.24 -0.44
C LEU A 122 -10.22 14.31 -0.69
N ALA A 123 -10.61 14.53 -1.95
CA ALA A 123 -11.68 15.45 -2.30
C ALA A 123 -13.01 15.01 -1.66
N ARG A 124 -13.36 13.72 -1.75
CA ARG A 124 -14.57 13.20 -1.09
C ARG A 124 -14.52 13.32 0.43
N THR A 125 -13.36 13.07 1.04
CA THR A 125 -13.17 13.26 2.49
C THR A 125 -13.30 14.74 2.87
N ALA A 126 -12.81 15.65 2.04
CA ALA A 126 -12.94 17.09 2.25
C ALA A 126 -14.38 17.59 2.08
N ASP A 127 -15.17 16.95 1.21
CA ASP A 127 -16.60 17.25 1.02
C ASP A 127 -17.49 16.73 2.14
N MET A 128 -16.97 15.90 3.05
CA MET A 128 -17.71 15.53 4.25
C MET A 128 -18.05 16.78 5.07
N GLY A 129 -19.26 16.79 5.63
CA GLY A 129 -19.79 17.89 6.45
C GLY A 129 -18.91 18.23 7.65
N TYR A 130 -19.40 19.11 8.53
CA TYR A 130 -18.69 19.40 9.77
C TYR A 130 -18.56 18.12 10.58
N THR A 131 -17.31 17.69 10.81
CA THR A 131 -16.96 16.55 11.63
C THR A 131 -15.76 16.96 12.47
N ASP A 132 -15.72 16.60 13.76
CA ASP A 132 -14.55 16.80 14.62
C ASP A 132 -13.45 15.77 14.31
N ASN A 133 -13.22 15.52 13.03
CA ASN A 133 -12.23 14.58 12.56
C ASN A 133 -11.01 15.35 12.01
N PRO A 134 -9.83 15.26 12.66
CA PRO A 134 -8.62 15.95 12.21
C PRO A 134 -8.22 15.60 10.77
N PHE A 135 -8.57 14.41 10.28
CA PHE A 135 -8.31 14.00 8.89
C PHE A 135 -9.18 14.76 7.88
N VAL A 136 -10.43 15.09 8.24
CA VAL A 136 -11.32 15.89 7.40
C VAL A 136 -10.82 17.33 7.33
N TYR A 137 -10.34 17.89 8.44
CA TYR A 137 -9.70 19.21 8.45
C TYR A 137 -8.43 19.23 7.59
N ALA A 138 -7.56 18.24 7.75
CA ALA A 138 -6.34 18.11 6.96
C ALA A 138 -6.66 18.00 5.46
N ALA A 139 -7.64 17.17 5.07
CA ALA A 139 -8.09 17.04 3.69
C ALA A 139 -8.60 18.38 3.13
N LYS A 140 -9.45 19.10 3.89
CA LYS A 140 -9.95 20.43 3.51
C LYS A 140 -8.81 21.44 3.32
N LEU A 141 -7.82 21.47 4.20
CA LEU A 141 -6.67 22.37 4.08
C LEU A 141 -5.80 22.04 2.87
N LEU A 142 -5.52 20.75 2.63
CA LEU A 142 -4.74 20.30 1.47
C LEU A 142 -5.41 20.69 0.15
N ILE A 143 -6.72 20.45 0.03
CA ILE A 143 -7.49 20.81 -1.18
C ILE A 143 -7.56 22.33 -1.37
N ARG A 144 -7.82 23.11 -0.31
CA ARG A 144 -7.88 24.58 -0.38
C ARG A 144 -6.56 25.22 -0.78
N ASN A 145 -5.43 24.66 -0.35
CA ASN A 145 -4.09 25.13 -0.71
C ASN A 145 -3.61 24.63 -2.09
N GLY A 146 -4.51 24.01 -2.88
CA GLY A 146 -4.21 23.61 -4.25
C GLY A 146 -3.26 22.41 -4.35
N PHE A 147 -3.31 21.48 -3.39
CA PHE A 147 -2.52 20.24 -3.45
C PHE A 147 -2.70 19.55 -4.81
N ARG A 148 -1.61 19.43 -5.56
CA ARG A 148 -1.53 18.68 -6.82
C ARG A 148 -0.42 17.64 -6.68
N PRO A 149 -0.72 16.35 -6.63
CA PRO A 149 0.32 15.33 -6.47
C PRO A 149 1.24 15.18 -7.70
N ASN A 150 0.93 15.83 -8.81
CA ASN A 150 1.63 15.70 -10.10
C ASN A 150 2.28 17.01 -10.60
N ARG A 151 2.88 17.83 -9.72
CA ARG A 151 3.85 18.86 -10.14
C ARG A 151 5.24 18.54 -9.65
#